data_AF-A0AAU2PTD8-F1
#
_entry.id   AF-A0AAU2PTD8-F1
#
_cell.length_a   1.000
_cell.length_b   1.000
_cell.length_c   1.000
_cell.angle_alpha   90.00
_cell.angle_beta   90.00
_cell.angle_gamma   90.00
#
_symmetry.space_group_name_H-M   'P 1'
#
loop_
_entity.id
_entity.type
_entity.pdbx_description
1 polymer ?
#
loop_
_entity_poly.entity_id
_entity_poly.type
_entity_poly.pdbx_seq_one_letter_code
_entity_poly.pdbx_strand_id
1 'polypeptide(L)'
;MIPSVCHRDTGQGTSTRHRIRLPRRRTSRIACWSLVAALAGGVGWAITPTGPAPAGAAGRADTVAIAAAAASPDHPNVAMEQIVAAGDSVFALAADHQAVYEWSEGQANWQKVKGATQKLYAGGDTVYAIEQGSGDIMKYGGDPNEWNRIGGPGATFAATSKKLYGISPDHKLVMEYTGKGDVWRKVGDRAENLYTGPDKALYATNPVDKSIVKYDGKWTVVGGPGDTFAVTDNNFYGLTPDRRTVVEYDPGKNKWRRVGGPAGTIFASNTLYATNQATGDLYKYNGRPDLWNRISGPAAAFATSGDHLYRLAPDRRSVQAFVRRGVYQEWKNLGAPAAVPAASPAEKSAYFNTLNQEGAASRKAWKAARDAHRKAIPDPYEFRWSTDFCSSPGPDIAFGIYDFRVACARHDFLYRNYRDIYGEKAFQNNPDGQVRIDEILRADMFATCAEHFLGSEQVCQTVATSYYELLRLHSQADG
;
A
#
# COMPACT_ATOMS: atom_id res chain seq x y z
N MET A 1 -60.07 3.01 -57.70
CA MET A 1 -59.35 2.94 -58.99
C MET A 1 -58.32 4.05 -59.01
N ILE A 2 -57.02 3.69 -58.98
CA ILE A 2 -55.83 4.31 -59.62
C ILE A 2 -55.50 5.81 -59.29
N PRO A 3 -54.24 6.33 -59.25
CA PRO A 3 -52.90 5.72 -59.21
C PRO A 3 -51.91 6.28 -58.14
N SER A 4 -50.80 5.57 -57.97
CA SER A 4 -49.49 6.10 -57.57
C SER A 4 -48.81 6.88 -58.71
N VAL A 5 -48.17 8.04 -58.44
CA VAL A 5 -46.97 8.54 -59.15
C VAL A 5 -46.15 9.46 -58.23
N CYS A 6 -44.82 9.30 -58.33
CA CYS A 6 -43.69 10.00 -57.71
C CYS A 6 -43.60 11.52 -57.97
N HIS A 7 -42.95 12.30 -57.07
CA HIS A 7 -41.62 12.92 -57.31
C HIS A 7 -41.08 13.80 -56.15
N ARG A 8 -39.75 13.68 -55.92
CA ARG A 8 -38.69 14.69 -55.61
C ARG A 8 -38.89 15.71 -54.46
N ASP A 9 -37.90 16.18 -53.71
CA ASP A 9 -36.44 15.99 -53.70
C ASP A 9 -35.85 16.62 -52.41
N THR A 10 -34.56 16.36 -52.17
CA THR A 10 -33.58 17.10 -51.35
C THR A 10 -33.52 16.89 -49.83
N GLY A 11 -32.33 16.49 -49.36
CA GLY A 11 -31.95 16.49 -47.95
C GLY A 11 -30.65 15.73 -47.67
N GLN A 12 -29.51 16.38 -47.92
CA GLN A 12 -28.17 15.91 -47.55
C GLN A 12 -28.02 15.60 -46.06
N GLY A 13 -27.26 14.56 -45.71
CA GLY A 13 -26.88 14.23 -44.33
C GLY A 13 -26.05 12.96 -44.24
N THR A 14 -24.81 13.00 -44.73
CA THR A 14 -23.86 11.88 -44.65
C THR A 14 -23.28 11.74 -43.23
N SER A 15 -23.54 10.57 -42.63
CA SER A 15 -23.05 10.11 -41.34
C SER A 15 -21.55 9.76 -41.39
N THR A 16 -20.72 10.47 -40.62
CA THR A 16 -19.33 10.10 -40.34
C THR A 16 -19.24 9.32 -39.03
N ARG A 17 -18.91 8.02 -39.09
CA ARG A 17 -18.40 7.22 -37.97
C ARG A 17 -16.91 6.97 -38.17
N HIS A 18 -16.05 7.60 -37.36
CA HIS A 18 -14.65 7.20 -37.26
C HIS A 18 -14.48 6.06 -36.23
N ARG A 19 -14.11 4.87 -36.73
CA ARG A 19 -13.52 3.78 -35.93
C ARG A 19 -12.03 4.07 -35.74
N ILE A 20 -11.56 4.06 -34.50
CA ILE A 20 -10.14 4.12 -34.14
C ILE A 20 -9.53 2.72 -34.24
N ARG A 21 -8.38 2.61 -34.93
CA ARG A 21 -7.55 1.42 -35.14
C ARG A 21 -6.65 1.17 -33.92
N LEU A 22 -6.52 -0.10 -33.51
CA LEU A 22 -5.44 -0.61 -32.64
C LEU A 22 -4.31 -1.24 -33.47
N PRO A 23 -3.03 -1.17 -33.06
CA PRO A 23 -1.91 -1.72 -33.81
C PRO A 23 -1.68 -3.22 -33.56
N ARG A 24 -1.36 -3.94 -34.65
CA ARG A 24 -1.02 -5.37 -34.71
C ARG A 24 0.33 -5.68 -34.05
N ARG A 25 0.36 -6.63 -33.10
CA ARG A 25 1.60 -7.31 -32.66
C ARG A 25 1.89 -8.52 -33.55
N ARG A 26 3.14 -8.62 -34.04
CA ARG A 26 3.68 -9.74 -34.81
C ARG A 26 3.93 -10.93 -33.89
N THR A 27 3.42 -12.10 -34.27
CA THR A 27 3.72 -13.41 -33.70
C THR A 27 4.92 -14.03 -34.43
N SER A 28 6.01 -14.31 -33.72
CA SER A 28 7.12 -15.13 -34.23
C SER A 28 6.86 -16.59 -33.85
N ARG A 29 6.74 -17.44 -34.88
CA ARG A 29 6.66 -18.90 -34.78
C ARG A 29 8.08 -19.45 -34.60
N ILE A 30 8.30 -20.31 -33.61
CA ILE A 30 9.50 -21.17 -33.54
C ILE A 30 9.01 -22.59 -33.85
N ALA A 31 9.58 -23.17 -34.91
CA ALA A 31 9.29 -24.50 -35.39
C ALA A 31 10.17 -25.54 -34.69
N CYS A 32 9.55 -26.68 -34.38
CA CYS A 32 10.17 -27.90 -33.89
C CYS A 32 10.90 -28.61 -35.05
N TRP A 33 12.17 -28.97 -34.87
CA TRP A 33 12.85 -29.98 -35.69
C TRP A 33 13.63 -30.93 -34.78
N SER A 34 13.27 -32.20 -34.87
CA SER A 34 13.97 -33.34 -34.29
C SER A 34 15.18 -33.70 -35.15
N LEU A 35 16.31 -34.07 -34.55
CA LEU A 35 17.34 -34.85 -35.23
C LEU A 35 18.06 -35.80 -34.27
N VAL A 36 17.74 -37.09 -34.46
CA VAL A 36 18.57 -38.30 -34.49
C VAL A 36 19.85 -38.37 -33.65
N ALA A 37 19.90 -39.40 -32.81
CA ALA A 37 21.07 -39.91 -32.09
C ALA A 37 22.07 -40.64 -33.01
N ALA A 38 23.36 -40.50 -32.70
CA ALA A 38 24.39 -41.46 -33.10
C ALA A 38 25.39 -41.66 -31.95
N LEU A 39 25.59 -42.92 -31.60
CA LEU A 39 26.56 -43.45 -30.64
C LEU A 39 27.97 -43.51 -31.27
N ALA A 40 29.04 -43.28 -30.49
CA ALA A 40 30.18 -44.20 -30.34
C ALA A 40 31.40 -43.56 -29.63
N GLY A 41 31.99 -44.33 -28.70
CA GLY A 41 33.41 -44.31 -28.29
C GLY A 41 33.79 -43.21 -27.30
N GLY A 42 34.42 -43.43 -26.15
CA GLY A 42 35.18 -44.59 -25.70
C GLY A 42 36.50 -44.11 -25.09
N VAL A 43 36.77 -44.57 -23.86
CA VAL A 43 38.07 -44.64 -23.17
C VAL A 43 38.58 -43.34 -22.51
N GLY A 44 38.55 -43.36 -21.17
CA GLY A 44 39.21 -42.37 -20.32
C GLY A 44 40.67 -42.70 -20.04
N TRP A 45 41.42 -41.67 -19.66
CA TRP A 45 42.68 -41.77 -18.93
C TRP A 45 42.74 -40.62 -17.93
N ALA A 46 43.05 -40.97 -16.68
CA ALA A 46 43.27 -40.05 -15.57
C ALA A 46 44.68 -39.46 -15.62
N ILE A 47 44.84 -38.16 -15.39
CA ILE A 47 46.11 -37.56 -14.97
C ILE A 47 45.78 -36.42 -13.99
N THR A 48 46.19 -36.60 -12.73
CA THR A 48 46.30 -35.54 -11.72
C THR A 48 47.47 -34.62 -12.06
N PRO A 49 47.45 -33.37 -11.57
CA PRO A 49 48.71 -32.83 -11.05
C PRO A 49 48.54 -32.17 -9.69
N THR A 50 49.36 -32.65 -8.76
CA THR A 50 49.83 -31.98 -7.56
C THR A 50 50.85 -30.90 -7.91
N GLY A 51 50.79 -29.74 -7.25
CA GLY A 51 51.90 -28.78 -7.21
C GLY A 51 51.48 -27.40 -6.68
N PRO A 52 52.09 -26.88 -5.59
CA PRO A 52 51.79 -25.56 -5.02
C PRO A 52 52.82 -24.49 -5.41
N ALA A 53 52.38 -23.22 -5.53
CA ALA A 53 53.11 -21.94 -5.26
C ALA A 53 52.49 -20.76 -6.06
N PRO A 54 52.78 -19.48 -5.74
CA PRO A 54 52.92 -18.84 -4.43
C PRO A 54 52.02 -17.58 -4.30
N ALA A 55 52.09 -16.94 -3.13
CA ALA A 55 51.38 -15.71 -2.77
C ALA A 55 51.73 -14.53 -3.68
N GLY A 56 50.69 -13.89 -4.24
CA GLY A 56 50.74 -12.57 -4.84
C GLY A 56 49.77 -11.65 -4.12
N ALA A 57 50.31 -10.70 -3.37
CA ALA A 57 49.55 -9.60 -2.78
C ALA A 57 49.07 -8.66 -3.89
N ALA A 58 47.75 -8.51 -4.01
CA ALA A 58 47.14 -7.40 -4.72
C ALA A 58 45.89 -6.97 -3.93
N GLY A 59 45.86 -5.70 -3.56
CA GLY A 59 44.88 -5.11 -2.65
C GLY A 59 43.43 -5.36 -3.07
N ARG A 60 42.63 -5.80 -2.10
CA ARG A 60 41.17 -5.76 -2.20
C ARG A 60 40.74 -4.30 -2.07
N ALA A 61 40.23 -3.74 -3.16
CA ALA A 61 39.25 -2.68 -3.07
C ALA A 61 37.98 -3.32 -2.49
N ASP A 62 37.62 -2.96 -1.27
CA ASP A 62 36.36 -3.36 -0.64
C ASP A 62 35.20 -2.65 -1.36
N THR A 63 34.79 -3.21 -2.49
CA THR A 63 33.47 -2.95 -3.04
C THR A 63 32.47 -3.67 -2.16
N VAL A 64 31.80 -2.92 -1.29
CA VAL A 64 30.55 -3.36 -0.66
C VAL A 64 29.51 -3.49 -1.77
N ALA A 65 29.52 -4.64 -2.44
CA ALA A 65 28.48 -5.03 -3.35
C ALA A 65 27.22 -5.27 -2.50
N ILE A 66 26.17 -4.50 -2.77
CA ILE A 66 24.84 -4.79 -2.29
C ILE A 66 24.46 -6.12 -2.95
N ALA A 67 24.69 -7.23 -2.26
CA ALA A 67 24.18 -8.51 -2.69
C ALA A 67 22.66 -8.38 -2.66
N ALA A 68 22.04 -8.41 -3.84
CA ALA A 68 20.61 -8.67 -3.92
C ALA A 68 20.40 -10.02 -3.26
N ALA A 69 19.88 -10.01 -2.03
CA ALA A 69 19.50 -11.20 -1.32
C ALA A 69 18.36 -11.85 -2.13
N ALA A 70 18.73 -12.76 -3.03
CA ALA A 70 17.85 -13.84 -3.41
C ALA A 70 17.42 -14.52 -2.09
N ALA A 71 16.12 -14.74 -1.92
CA ALA A 71 15.53 -15.27 -0.71
C ALA A 71 16.30 -16.52 -0.23
N SER A 72 17.17 -16.33 0.77
CA SER A 72 17.78 -17.44 1.51
C SER A 72 16.67 -18.14 2.31
N PRO A 73 16.67 -19.48 2.41
CA PRO A 73 15.64 -20.23 3.14
C PRO A 73 15.67 -20.02 4.67
N ASP A 74 16.63 -19.26 5.19
CA ASP A 74 16.97 -19.24 6.62
C ASP A 74 16.46 -18.02 7.41
N HIS A 75 15.68 -17.13 6.79
CA HIS A 75 14.97 -16.09 7.54
C HIS A 75 13.51 -16.51 7.76
N PRO A 76 13.07 -16.75 9.01
CA PRO A 76 11.69 -17.12 9.26
C PRO A 76 10.77 -15.97 8.82
N ASN A 77 9.75 -16.27 8.01
CA ASN A 77 8.73 -15.29 7.65
C ASN A 77 8.13 -14.64 8.90
N VAL A 78 7.91 -13.33 8.83
CA VAL A 78 7.25 -12.56 9.90
C VAL A 78 5.84 -13.14 10.12
N ALA A 79 5.55 -13.53 11.36
CA ALA A 79 4.20 -13.94 11.74
C ALA A 79 3.30 -12.70 11.83
N MET A 80 2.08 -12.79 11.32
CA MET A 80 1.14 -11.67 11.23
C MET A 80 -0.02 -11.83 12.21
N GLU A 81 -0.48 -10.73 12.78
CA GLU A 81 -1.64 -10.71 13.67
C GLU A 81 -2.94 -10.36 12.98
N GLN A 82 -2.89 -9.31 12.16
CA GLN A 82 -4.06 -8.71 11.52
C GLN A 82 -3.75 -8.47 10.04
N ILE A 83 -4.76 -8.66 9.19
CA ILE A 83 -4.74 -8.14 7.82
C ILE A 83 -5.92 -7.20 7.61
N VAL A 84 -5.69 -6.13 6.84
CA VAL A 84 -6.74 -5.24 6.31
C VAL A 84 -6.49 -5.01 4.82
N ALA A 85 -7.51 -4.63 4.06
CA ALA A 85 -7.39 -4.39 2.63
C ALA A 85 -7.91 -2.99 2.29
N ALA A 86 -7.21 -2.31 1.39
CA ALA A 86 -7.57 -0.98 0.89
C ALA A 86 -7.18 -0.87 -0.58
N GLY A 87 -8.10 -0.41 -1.43
CA GLY A 87 -7.94 -0.44 -2.88
C GLY A 87 -7.58 -1.85 -3.35
N ASP A 88 -6.48 -1.93 -4.09
CA ASP A 88 -5.90 -3.18 -4.61
C ASP A 88 -4.75 -3.74 -3.75
N SER A 89 -4.52 -3.15 -2.56
CA SER A 89 -3.47 -3.54 -1.62
C SER A 89 -4.02 -4.32 -0.42
N VAL A 90 -3.17 -5.17 0.16
CA VAL A 90 -3.37 -5.78 1.48
C VAL A 90 -2.26 -5.34 2.41
N PHE A 91 -2.65 -5.02 3.64
CA PHE A 91 -1.76 -4.59 4.70
C PHE A 91 -1.79 -5.62 5.83
N ALA A 92 -0.62 -5.90 6.42
CA ALA A 92 -0.46 -6.86 7.49
C ALA A 92 0.26 -6.24 8.68
N LEU A 93 -0.32 -6.39 9.87
CA LEU A 93 0.32 -6.06 11.13
C LEU A 93 1.12 -7.28 11.61
N ALA A 94 2.40 -7.11 11.93
CA ALA A 94 3.22 -8.14 12.53
C ALA A 94 2.71 -8.53 13.93
N ALA A 95 2.89 -9.79 14.30
CA ALA A 95 2.41 -10.31 15.59
C ALA A 95 3.15 -9.76 16.82
N ASP A 96 4.32 -9.17 16.63
CA ASP A 96 5.05 -8.42 17.66
C ASP A 96 4.66 -6.94 17.72
N HIS A 97 3.75 -6.51 16.85
CA HIS A 97 3.26 -5.14 16.69
C HIS A 97 4.34 -4.14 16.27
N GLN A 98 5.53 -4.60 15.85
CA GLN A 98 6.66 -3.71 15.54
C GLN A 98 6.67 -3.21 14.09
N ALA A 99 5.81 -3.74 13.24
CA ALA A 99 5.77 -3.36 11.84
C ALA A 99 4.40 -3.57 11.19
N VAL A 100 4.09 -2.67 10.26
CA VAL A 100 3.02 -2.85 9.27
C VAL A 100 3.67 -3.00 7.90
N TYR A 101 3.20 -3.99 7.15
CA TYR A 101 3.65 -4.27 5.80
C TYR A 101 2.52 -4.09 4.79
N GLU A 102 2.86 -3.63 3.59
CA GLU A 102 1.97 -3.56 2.44
C GLU A 102 2.41 -4.57 1.37
N TRP A 103 1.43 -5.16 0.70
CA TRP A 103 1.61 -5.84 -0.57
C TRP A 103 0.57 -5.36 -1.58
N SER A 104 1.03 -5.02 -2.78
CA SER A 104 0.18 -4.65 -3.91
C SER A 104 0.55 -5.39 -5.20
N GLU A 105 -0.37 -5.44 -6.15
CA GLU A 105 -0.12 -6.08 -7.44
C GLU A 105 0.99 -5.34 -8.20
N GLY A 106 2.02 -6.08 -8.62
CA GLY A 106 3.20 -5.53 -9.29
C GLY A 106 4.40 -5.32 -8.37
N GLN A 107 4.24 -5.38 -7.06
CA GLN A 107 5.36 -5.42 -6.11
C GLN A 107 6.01 -6.81 -6.10
N ALA A 108 7.34 -6.83 -6.01
CA ALA A 108 8.10 -8.07 -5.91
C ALA A 108 8.02 -8.68 -4.50
N ASN A 109 7.95 -7.84 -3.47
CA ASN A 109 8.00 -8.24 -2.06
C ASN A 109 7.03 -7.39 -1.23
N TRP A 110 6.75 -7.85 -0.01
CA TRP A 110 6.11 -7.05 1.02
C TRP A 110 7.00 -5.89 1.44
N GLN A 111 6.46 -4.68 1.48
CA GLN A 111 7.18 -3.47 1.89
C GLN A 111 6.79 -3.10 3.32
N LYS A 112 7.76 -2.80 4.19
CA LYS A 112 7.47 -2.21 5.50
C LYS A 112 7.01 -0.77 5.28
N VAL A 113 5.83 -0.43 5.78
CA VAL A 113 5.22 0.90 5.61
C VAL A 113 5.03 1.66 6.92
N LYS A 114 5.07 0.97 8.07
CA LYS A 114 5.03 1.60 9.41
C LYS A 114 5.80 0.77 10.41
N GLY A 115 6.31 1.40 11.46
CA GLY A 115 6.82 0.75 12.66
C GLY A 115 5.71 0.34 13.65
N ALA A 116 6.02 0.47 14.94
CA ALA A 116 5.19 0.11 16.09
C ALA A 116 3.71 0.54 15.91
N THR A 117 2.79 -0.42 15.93
CA THR A 117 1.37 -0.20 15.63
C THR A 117 0.51 -1.16 16.43
N GLN A 118 -0.53 -0.66 17.10
CA GLN A 118 -1.43 -1.49 17.91
C GLN A 118 -2.50 -2.20 17.07
N LYS A 119 -3.05 -1.51 16.07
CA LYS A 119 -4.20 -2.01 15.29
C LYS A 119 -4.33 -1.28 13.96
N LEU A 120 -4.88 -1.98 12.97
CA LEU A 120 -5.22 -1.42 11.66
C LEU A 120 -6.72 -1.31 11.44
N TYR A 121 -7.11 -0.29 10.67
CA TYR A 121 -8.44 -0.11 10.08
C TYR A 121 -8.28 0.26 8.60
N ALA A 122 -9.26 -0.07 7.77
CA ALA A 122 -9.22 0.28 6.35
C ALA A 122 -10.62 0.53 5.80
N GLY A 123 -10.69 1.35 4.75
CA GLY A 123 -11.91 1.63 4.00
C GLY A 123 -11.58 2.34 2.69
N GLY A 124 -12.20 1.87 1.58
CA GLY A 124 -11.83 2.28 0.22
C GLY A 124 -10.34 2.13 -0.01
N ASP A 125 -9.67 3.20 -0.39
CA ASP A 125 -8.23 3.21 -0.70
C ASP A 125 -7.36 3.71 0.46
N THR A 126 -7.91 3.81 1.68
CA THR A 126 -7.19 4.36 2.83
C THR A 126 -7.03 3.35 3.95
N VAL A 127 -5.84 3.31 4.51
CA VAL A 127 -5.50 2.59 5.74
C VAL A 127 -5.26 3.56 6.88
N TYR A 128 -5.68 3.15 8.07
CA TYR A 128 -5.46 3.84 9.32
C TYR A 128 -4.79 2.90 10.31
N ALA A 129 -3.92 3.46 11.15
CA ALA A 129 -3.18 2.74 12.17
C ALA A 129 -3.38 3.41 13.52
N ILE A 130 -3.49 2.61 14.58
CA ILE A 130 -3.45 3.09 15.95
C ILE A 130 -2.00 3.04 16.42
N GLU A 131 -1.45 4.19 16.75
CA GLU A 131 -0.08 4.33 17.24
C GLU A 131 0.09 3.57 18.55
N GLN A 132 1.13 2.73 18.63
CA GLN A 132 1.43 2.01 19.87
C GLN A 132 1.89 3.01 20.94
N GLY A 133 1.33 2.91 22.15
CA GLY A 133 1.67 3.79 23.27
C GLY A 133 0.71 4.98 23.40
N SER A 134 0.68 5.91 22.44
CA SER A 134 -0.23 7.07 22.54
C SER A 134 -1.69 6.72 22.27
N GLY A 135 -1.94 5.70 21.45
CA GLY A 135 -3.28 5.33 20.98
C GLY A 135 -3.83 6.29 19.92
N ASP A 136 -3.04 7.23 19.43
CA ASP A 136 -3.46 8.16 18.39
C ASP A 136 -3.81 7.43 17.09
N ILE A 137 -4.79 7.96 16.35
CA ILE A 137 -5.13 7.46 15.02
C ILE A 137 -4.32 8.20 13.95
N MET A 138 -3.64 7.39 13.14
CA MET A 138 -2.77 7.81 12.05
C MET A 138 -3.39 7.42 10.71
N LYS A 139 -3.32 8.31 9.72
CA LYS A 139 -3.75 8.05 8.34
C LYS A 139 -2.53 7.83 7.45
N TYR A 140 -2.55 6.77 6.64
CA TYR A 140 -1.49 6.50 5.67
C TYR A 140 -1.50 7.55 4.55
N GLY A 141 -0.32 8.08 4.22
CA GLY A 141 -0.11 9.08 3.15
C GLY A 141 0.02 8.46 1.76
N GLY A 142 0.43 7.20 1.68
CA GLY A 142 0.63 6.46 0.42
C GLY A 142 2.07 6.03 0.20
N ASP A 143 3.04 6.70 0.84
CA ASP A 143 4.44 6.30 0.84
C ASP A 143 4.86 5.63 2.16
N PRO A 144 5.83 4.70 2.14
CA PRO A 144 6.37 4.09 3.34
C PRO A 144 6.82 5.10 4.39
N ASN A 145 6.42 4.87 5.64
CA ASN A 145 6.64 5.74 6.80
C ASN A 145 5.95 7.11 6.73
N GLU A 146 5.12 7.39 5.72
CA GLU A 146 4.30 8.59 5.66
C GLU A 146 2.96 8.37 6.37
N TRP A 147 2.89 8.80 7.63
CA TRP A 147 1.69 8.68 8.45
C TRP A 147 1.38 10.00 9.12
N ASN A 148 0.16 10.49 8.89
CA ASN A 148 -0.30 11.76 9.44
C ASN A 148 -1.20 11.50 10.64
N ARG A 149 -0.90 12.14 11.77
CA ARG A 149 -1.80 12.11 12.93
C ARG A 149 -3.08 12.85 12.59
N ILE A 150 -4.21 12.15 12.73
CA ILE A 150 -5.54 12.71 12.43
C ILE A 150 -6.48 12.68 13.62
N GLY A 151 -6.06 12.16 14.77
CA GLY A 151 -6.92 12.05 15.94
C GLY A 151 -6.23 11.46 17.16
N GLY A 152 -6.82 11.71 18.32
CA GLY A 152 -6.49 11.02 19.56
C GLY A 152 -7.05 9.60 19.64
N PRO A 153 -6.91 8.95 20.82
CA PRO A 153 -7.47 7.63 21.07
C PRO A 153 -8.98 7.55 20.84
N GLY A 154 -9.43 6.40 20.36
CA GLY A 154 -10.83 6.03 20.23
C GLY A 154 -11.04 4.59 20.67
N ALA A 155 -12.25 4.27 21.14
CA ALA A 155 -12.61 2.91 21.54
C ALA A 155 -12.66 1.96 20.33
N THR A 156 -13.17 2.45 19.19
CA THR A 156 -13.16 1.75 17.91
C THR A 156 -13.30 2.75 16.77
N PHE A 157 -12.92 2.32 15.57
CA PHE A 157 -13.05 3.10 14.35
C PHE A 157 -13.70 2.26 13.25
N ALA A 158 -14.37 2.92 12.32
CA ALA A 158 -14.96 2.30 11.16
C ALA A 158 -14.80 3.23 9.96
N ALA A 159 -14.26 2.71 8.86
CA ALA A 159 -13.98 3.47 7.66
C ALA A 159 -14.86 3.00 6.50
N THR A 160 -15.29 3.95 5.69
CA THR A 160 -15.88 3.72 4.37
C THR A 160 -14.88 4.15 3.30
N SER A 161 -15.26 4.13 2.02
CA SER A 161 -14.40 4.69 0.96
C SER A 161 -14.16 6.20 1.06
N LYS A 162 -15.00 6.93 1.81
CA LYS A 162 -14.96 8.41 1.84
C LYS A 162 -14.96 8.99 3.25
N LYS A 163 -15.30 8.21 4.27
CA LYS A 163 -15.53 8.68 5.62
C LYS A 163 -14.82 7.79 6.63
N LEU A 164 -14.42 8.39 7.73
CA LEU A 164 -13.90 7.70 8.90
C LEU A 164 -14.74 8.14 10.09
N TYR A 165 -15.19 7.16 10.86
CA TYR A 165 -15.94 7.36 12.08
C TYR A 165 -15.21 6.72 13.26
N GLY A 166 -15.40 7.28 14.45
CA GLY A 166 -14.82 6.78 15.68
C GLY A 166 -15.79 6.89 16.85
N ILE A 167 -15.66 5.96 17.80
CA ILE A 167 -16.30 6.08 19.12
C ILE A 167 -15.26 6.66 20.08
N SER A 168 -15.66 7.68 20.85
CA SER A 168 -14.78 8.25 21.88
C SER A 168 -14.34 7.21 22.92
N PRO A 169 -13.18 7.34 23.57
CA PRO A 169 -12.69 6.35 24.55
C PRO A 169 -13.67 6.06 25.69
N ASP A 170 -14.50 7.03 26.08
CA ASP A 170 -15.52 6.90 27.11
C ASP A 170 -16.88 6.38 26.61
N HIS A 171 -16.95 5.98 25.34
CA HIS A 171 -18.15 5.51 24.63
C HIS A 171 -19.32 6.51 24.64
N LYS A 172 -19.07 7.81 24.82
CA LYS A 172 -20.13 8.82 24.88
C LYS A 172 -20.51 9.40 23.54
N LEU A 173 -19.61 9.41 22.57
CA LEU A 173 -19.77 10.14 21.31
C LEU A 173 -19.41 9.26 20.12
N VAL A 174 -20.21 9.37 19.07
CA VAL A 174 -19.82 8.97 17.71
C VAL A 174 -19.38 10.21 16.95
N MET A 175 -18.18 10.15 16.40
CA MET A 175 -17.50 11.26 15.74
C MET A 175 -17.20 10.90 14.28
N GLU A 176 -17.28 11.89 13.37
CA GLU A 176 -16.87 11.80 11.97
C GLU A 176 -15.62 12.65 11.75
N TYR A 177 -14.59 12.06 11.14
CA TYR A 177 -13.40 12.79 10.74
C TYR A 177 -13.74 13.76 9.60
N THR A 178 -13.35 15.02 9.75
CA THR A 178 -13.69 16.06 8.76
C THR A 178 -12.82 16.02 7.50
N GLY A 179 -11.72 15.26 7.53
CA GLY A 179 -10.74 15.19 6.44
C GLY A 179 -9.60 16.21 6.55
N LYS A 180 -9.57 17.04 7.60
CA LYS A 180 -8.53 18.06 7.81
C LYS A 180 -7.93 17.95 9.20
N GLY A 181 -6.60 17.84 9.26
CA GLY A 181 -5.81 17.85 10.50
C GLY A 181 -6.34 16.87 11.55
N ASP A 182 -6.37 17.30 12.81
CA ASP A 182 -7.07 16.60 13.90
C ASP A 182 -8.40 17.28 14.20
N VAL A 183 -9.32 17.23 13.22
CA VAL A 183 -10.65 17.84 13.36
C VAL A 183 -11.74 16.80 13.14
N TRP A 184 -12.53 16.58 14.18
CA TRP A 184 -13.64 15.64 14.23
C TRP A 184 -14.95 16.35 14.57
N ARG A 185 -16.05 15.95 13.93
CA ARG A 185 -17.38 16.47 14.18
C ARG A 185 -18.24 15.41 14.85
N LYS A 186 -18.95 15.78 15.91
CA LYS A 186 -19.96 14.92 16.53
C LYS A 186 -21.09 14.61 15.54
N VAL A 187 -21.41 13.33 15.40
CA VAL A 187 -22.55 12.84 14.60
C VAL A 187 -23.53 11.99 15.38
N GLY A 188 -23.17 11.50 16.57
CA GLY A 188 -24.05 10.73 17.43
C GLY A 188 -23.61 10.71 18.90
N ASP A 189 -24.47 10.15 19.74
CA ASP A 189 -24.21 9.92 21.16
C ASP A 189 -23.66 8.50 21.38
N ARG A 190 -24.00 7.85 22.51
CA ARG A 190 -23.41 6.57 22.93
C ARG A 190 -23.64 5.47 21.90
N ALA A 191 -22.56 4.79 21.53
CA ALA A 191 -22.58 3.59 20.70
C ALA A 191 -21.65 2.53 21.29
N GLU A 192 -21.97 1.27 21.06
CA GLU A 192 -21.11 0.15 21.44
C GLU A 192 -20.15 -0.22 20.30
N ASN A 193 -20.70 -0.39 19.10
CA ASN A 193 -19.96 -0.79 17.89
C ASN A 193 -20.37 0.09 16.72
N LEU A 194 -19.48 0.18 15.72
CA LEU A 194 -19.75 0.81 14.42
C LEU A 194 -19.60 -0.21 13.31
N TYR A 195 -20.47 -0.10 12.31
CA TYR A 195 -20.41 -0.91 11.09
C TYR A 195 -20.54 0.01 9.88
N THR A 196 -19.63 -0.16 8.93
CA THR A 196 -19.57 0.61 7.69
C THR A 196 -19.52 -0.32 6.50
N GLY A 197 -20.00 0.18 5.36
CA GLY A 197 -19.82 -0.44 4.05
C GLY A 197 -18.89 0.39 3.17
N PRO A 198 -18.74 0.01 1.89
CA PRO A 198 -17.87 0.75 1.00
C PRO A 198 -18.36 2.18 0.71
N ASP A 199 -19.67 2.46 0.72
CA ASP A 199 -20.22 3.84 0.54
C ASP A 199 -20.52 4.55 1.89
N LYS A 200 -21.47 5.50 1.96
CA LYS A 200 -21.63 6.40 3.12
C LYS A 200 -22.36 5.79 4.32
N ALA A 201 -22.77 4.52 4.24
CA ALA A 201 -23.59 3.92 5.26
C ALA A 201 -22.81 3.76 6.58
N LEU A 202 -23.36 4.34 7.65
CA LEU A 202 -22.90 4.15 9.02
C LEU A 202 -24.03 3.52 9.82
N TYR A 203 -23.72 2.43 10.49
CA TYR A 203 -24.60 1.80 11.48
C TYR A 203 -23.89 1.74 12.82
N ALA A 204 -24.67 1.76 13.89
CA ALA A 204 -24.17 1.61 15.24
C ALA A 204 -25.08 0.71 16.07
N THR A 205 -24.49 0.01 17.04
CA THR A 205 -25.25 -0.73 18.05
C THR A 205 -25.48 0.16 19.26
N ASN A 206 -26.73 0.27 19.68
CA ASN A 206 -27.09 0.94 20.93
C ASN A 206 -26.53 0.13 22.12
N PRO A 207 -25.74 0.73 23.02
CA PRO A 207 -25.10 -0.01 24.10
C PRO A 207 -26.07 -0.59 25.14
N VAL A 208 -27.30 -0.07 25.22
CA VAL A 208 -28.30 -0.44 26.24
C VAL A 208 -29.16 -1.62 25.76
N ASP A 209 -29.94 -1.42 24.71
CA ASP A 209 -30.90 -2.41 24.21
C ASP A 209 -30.36 -3.27 23.06
N LYS A 210 -29.11 -3.01 22.64
CA LYS A 210 -28.42 -3.67 21.52
C LYS A 210 -29.13 -3.51 20.18
N SER A 211 -30.08 -2.59 20.05
CA SER A 211 -30.72 -2.27 18.77
C SER A 211 -29.71 -1.72 17.76
N ILE A 212 -29.96 -1.99 16.48
CA ILE A 212 -29.13 -1.48 15.40
C ILE A 212 -29.76 -0.20 14.82
N VAL A 213 -28.96 0.86 14.76
CA VAL A 213 -29.36 2.17 14.24
C VAL A 213 -28.54 2.53 13.02
N LYS A 214 -29.18 3.16 12.02
CA LYS A 214 -28.56 3.69 10.80
C LYS A 214 -28.44 5.20 10.88
N TYR A 215 -27.32 5.75 10.41
CA TYR A 215 -27.08 7.18 10.22
C TYR A 215 -27.00 7.55 8.74
N ASP A 216 -27.88 8.45 8.32
CA ASP A 216 -27.90 9.09 6.98
C ASP A 216 -28.04 10.62 7.10
N GLY A 217 -27.52 11.18 8.19
CA GLY A 217 -27.77 12.56 8.65
C GLY A 217 -28.72 12.61 9.85
N LYS A 218 -29.50 11.55 10.06
CA LYS A 218 -30.28 11.31 11.28
C LYS A 218 -30.15 9.84 11.69
N TRP A 219 -30.20 9.57 13.00
CA TRP A 219 -30.24 8.21 13.52
C TRP A 219 -31.65 7.62 13.45
N THR A 220 -31.77 6.43 12.89
CA THR A 220 -33.03 5.67 12.80
C THR A 220 -32.81 4.23 13.21
N VAL A 221 -33.71 3.67 14.01
CA VAL A 221 -33.67 2.24 14.38
C VAL A 221 -34.08 1.40 13.18
N VAL A 222 -33.24 0.45 12.78
CA VAL A 222 -33.47 -0.43 11.62
C VAL A 222 -33.54 -1.90 12.00
N GLY A 223 -33.30 -2.25 13.27
CA GLY A 223 -33.41 -3.62 13.74
C GLY A 223 -33.10 -3.79 15.22
N GLY A 224 -33.30 -5.02 15.70
CA GLY A 224 -32.95 -5.44 17.05
C GLY A 224 -31.51 -5.92 17.18
N PRO A 225 -31.21 -6.63 18.28
CA PRO A 225 -29.88 -7.18 18.56
C PRO A 225 -29.38 -8.17 17.50
N GLY A 226 -28.08 -8.10 17.22
CA GLY A 226 -27.34 -9.06 16.40
C GLY A 226 -25.98 -9.37 17.03
N ASP A 227 -25.40 -10.51 16.68
CA ASP A 227 -24.02 -10.86 17.08
C ASP A 227 -23.00 -9.98 16.34
N THR A 228 -23.17 -9.85 15.01
CA THR A 228 -22.40 -8.94 14.17
C THR A 228 -23.19 -8.56 12.93
N PHE A 229 -22.77 -7.50 12.25
CA PHE A 229 -23.40 -6.97 11.05
C PHE A 229 -22.38 -6.76 9.95
N ALA A 230 -22.82 -6.88 8.70
CA ALA A 230 -21.99 -6.71 7.52
C ALA A 230 -22.72 -5.83 6.49
N VAL A 231 -22.01 -4.88 5.90
CA VAL A 231 -22.57 -3.88 5.00
C VAL A 231 -21.90 -4.00 3.63
N THR A 232 -22.67 -4.21 2.57
CA THR A 232 -22.18 -4.08 1.19
C THR A 232 -22.57 -2.71 0.63
N ASP A 233 -22.29 -2.45 -0.65
CA ASP A 233 -22.74 -1.21 -1.32
C ASP A 233 -24.25 -1.00 -1.25
N ASN A 234 -25.02 -2.09 -1.34
CA ASN A 234 -26.47 -2.02 -1.52
C ASN A 234 -27.27 -2.67 -0.39
N ASN A 235 -26.65 -3.58 0.38
CA ASN A 235 -27.36 -4.46 1.30
C ASN A 235 -26.76 -4.39 2.69
N PHE A 236 -27.62 -4.62 3.69
CA PHE A 236 -27.24 -4.69 5.08
C PHE A 236 -27.62 -6.05 5.66
N TYR A 237 -26.67 -6.72 6.27
CA TYR A 237 -26.82 -8.08 6.77
C TYR A 237 -26.52 -8.16 8.26
N GLY A 238 -27.16 -9.11 8.93
CA GLY A 238 -26.97 -9.38 10.34
C GLY A 238 -26.82 -10.87 10.58
N LEU A 239 -26.01 -11.22 11.58
CA LEU A 239 -26.00 -12.53 12.20
C LEU A 239 -26.80 -12.45 13.49
N THR A 240 -27.78 -13.33 13.67
CA THR A 240 -28.60 -13.36 14.89
C THR A 240 -27.73 -13.57 16.14
N PRO A 241 -28.15 -13.11 17.33
CA PRO A 241 -27.34 -13.25 18.56
C PRO A 241 -26.95 -14.70 18.91
N ASP A 242 -27.80 -15.66 18.55
CA ASP A 242 -27.55 -17.10 18.73
C ASP A 242 -26.69 -17.72 17.61
N ARG A 243 -26.28 -16.90 16.63
CA ARG A 243 -25.52 -17.26 15.43
C ARG A 243 -26.14 -18.33 14.54
N ARG A 244 -27.46 -18.54 14.65
CA ARG A 244 -28.17 -19.59 13.89
C ARG A 244 -28.67 -19.15 12.53
N THR A 245 -28.78 -17.85 12.28
CA THR A 245 -29.38 -17.34 11.06
C THR A 245 -28.67 -16.09 10.56
N VAL A 246 -28.33 -16.09 9.28
CA VAL A 246 -27.92 -14.88 8.56
C VAL A 246 -29.16 -14.23 7.93
N VAL A 247 -29.35 -12.95 8.20
CA VAL A 247 -30.49 -12.15 7.72
C VAL A 247 -30.03 -10.96 6.88
N GLU A 248 -30.89 -10.52 5.97
CA GLU A 248 -30.75 -9.33 5.13
C GLU A 248 -31.88 -8.35 5.42
N TYR A 249 -31.54 -7.07 5.56
CA TYR A 249 -32.49 -5.99 5.79
C TYR A 249 -33.09 -5.49 4.47
N ASP A 250 -34.43 -5.49 4.39
CA ASP A 250 -35.21 -4.86 3.33
C ASP A 250 -35.62 -3.45 3.78
N PRO A 251 -34.92 -2.38 3.32
CA PRO A 251 -35.23 -1.01 3.73
C PRO A 251 -36.59 -0.53 3.24
N GLY A 252 -37.12 -1.08 2.13
CA GLY A 252 -38.42 -0.69 1.58
C GLY A 252 -39.59 -1.21 2.42
N LYS A 253 -39.38 -2.29 3.17
CA LYS A 253 -40.39 -2.90 4.04
C LYS A 253 -40.11 -2.76 5.52
N ASN A 254 -38.94 -2.23 5.89
CA ASN A 254 -38.41 -2.20 7.26
C ASN A 254 -38.49 -3.58 7.92
N LYS A 255 -38.00 -4.61 7.22
CA LYS A 255 -38.07 -6.01 7.67
C LYS A 255 -36.76 -6.74 7.39
N TRP A 256 -36.47 -7.72 8.24
CA TRP A 256 -35.35 -8.63 8.06
C TRP A 256 -35.83 -9.95 7.46
N ARG A 257 -35.11 -10.45 6.45
CA ARG A 257 -35.38 -11.73 5.78
C ARG A 257 -34.21 -12.67 5.98
N ARG A 258 -34.49 -13.94 6.25
CA ARG A 258 -33.46 -14.99 6.29
C ARG A 258 -32.83 -15.21 4.91
N VAL A 259 -31.50 -15.24 4.88
CA VAL A 259 -30.69 -15.53 3.67
C VAL A 259 -29.69 -16.66 3.87
N GLY A 260 -29.46 -17.11 5.10
CA GLY A 260 -28.57 -18.24 5.38
C GLY A 260 -28.82 -18.87 6.75
N GLY A 261 -28.17 -20.02 6.99
CA GLY A 261 -28.19 -20.75 8.25
C GLY A 261 -27.11 -20.30 9.24
N PRO A 262 -26.65 -21.20 10.14
CA PRO A 262 -25.65 -20.88 11.15
C PRO A 262 -24.30 -20.44 10.56
N ALA A 263 -23.66 -19.48 11.20
CA ALA A 263 -22.36 -18.94 10.79
C ALA A 263 -21.48 -18.61 12.00
N GLY A 264 -20.16 -18.71 11.86
CA GLY A 264 -19.20 -18.31 12.88
C GLY A 264 -19.07 -16.79 12.98
N THR A 265 -18.94 -16.13 11.83
CA THR A 265 -18.98 -14.67 11.65
C THR A 265 -19.44 -14.33 10.23
N ILE A 266 -19.84 -13.08 10.00
CA ILE A 266 -20.13 -12.52 8.68
C ILE A 266 -19.31 -11.26 8.44
N PHE A 267 -18.93 -11.03 7.19
CA PHE A 267 -18.25 -9.80 6.75
C PHE A 267 -18.56 -9.55 5.27
N ALA A 268 -18.32 -8.32 4.81
CA ALA A 268 -18.74 -7.89 3.49
C ALA A 268 -17.78 -6.89 2.83
N SER A 269 -17.82 -6.88 1.51
CA SER A 269 -17.34 -5.81 0.64
C SER A 269 -18.33 -5.65 -0.52
N ASN A 270 -18.00 -6.07 -1.74
CA ASN A 270 -18.94 -6.15 -2.86
C ASN A 270 -20.07 -7.18 -2.64
N THR A 271 -19.81 -8.22 -1.85
CA THR A 271 -20.76 -9.26 -1.49
C THR A 271 -20.59 -9.68 -0.02
N LEU A 272 -21.47 -10.55 0.43
CA LEU A 272 -21.47 -11.13 1.77
C LEU A 272 -20.68 -12.44 1.82
N TYR A 273 -19.91 -12.58 2.88
CA TYR A 273 -19.18 -13.78 3.24
C TYR A 273 -19.56 -14.24 4.64
N ALA A 274 -19.48 -15.55 4.87
CA ALA A 274 -19.72 -16.15 6.17
C ALA A 274 -18.72 -17.27 6.42
N THR A 275 -18.25 -17.42 7.65
CA THR A 275 -17.50 -18.60 8.06
C THR A 275 -18.43 -19.67 8.61
N ASN A 276 -18.12 -20.94 8.39
CA ASN A 276 -18.80 -22.03 9.05
C ASN A 276 -18.41 -22.05 10.54
N GLN A 277 -19.40 -22.19 11.43
CA GLN A 277 -19.18 -22.14 12.88
C GLN A 277 -18.34 -23.31 13.42
N ALA A 278 -18.42 -24.49 12.80
CA ALA A 278 -17.70 -25.69 13.23
C ALA A 278 -16.34 -25.84 12.56
N THR A 279 -16.26 -25.57 11.25
CA THR A 279 -15.04 -25.85 10.46
C THR A 279 -14.19 -24.61 10.20
N GLY A 280 -14.77 -23.40 10.33
CA GLY A 280 -14.13 -22.15 9.92
C GLY A 280 -14.05 -21.93 8.40
N ASP A 281 -14.57 -22.87 7.59
CA ASP A 281 -14.59 -22.75 6.14
C ASP A 281 -15.30 -21.48 5.66
N LEU A 282 -14.80 -20.85 4.60
CA LEU A 282 -15.41 -19.64 4.04
C LEU A 282 -16.45 -19.95 2.99
N TYR A 283 -17.59 -19.30 3.10
CA TYR A 283 -18.68 -19.33 2.14
C TYR A 283 -18.96 -17.94 1.59
N LYS A 284 -19.24 -17.88 0.28
CA LYS A 284 -19.64 -16.67 -0.44
C LYS A 284 -21.13 -16.74 -0.76
N TYR A 285 -21.86 -15.67 -0.45
CA TYR A 285 -23.27 -15.55 -0.80
C TYR A 285 -23.46 -15.25 -2.28
N ASN A 286 -24.42 -15.92 -2.93
CA ASN A 286 -24.70 -15.76 -4.36
C ASN A 286 -25.89 -14.82 -4.66
N GLY A 287 -26.41 -14.11 -3.65
CA GLY A 287 -27.51 -13.15 -3.83
C GLY A 287 -28.91 -13.77 -3.82
N ARG A 288 -29.04 -15.08 -3.56
CA ARG A 288 -30.32 -15.76 -3.37
C ARG A 288 -30.35 -16.46 -2.01
N PRO A 289 -31.46 -16.39 -1.25
CA PRO A 289 -31.57 -17.05 0.05
C PRO A 289 -31.11 -18.51 -0.03
N ASP A 290 -30.30 -18.91 0.96
CA ASP A 290 -29.72 -20.25 1.10
C ASP A 290 -28.76 -20.70 0.00
N LEU A 291 -28.44 -19.83 -0.96
CA LEU A 291 -27.49 -20.15 -2.02
C LEU A 291 -26.09 -19.62 -1.69
N TRP A 292 -25.26 -20.49 -1.12
CA TRP A 292 -23.89 -20.19 -0.67
C TRP A 292 -22.89 -21.16 -1.27
N ASN A 293 -21.77 -20.63 -1.77
CA ASN A 293 -20.67 -21.46 -2.31
C ASN A 293 -19.51 -21.49 -1.32
N ARG A 294 -19.03 -22.69 -0.98
CA ARG A 294 -17.77 -22.84 -0.25
C ARG A 294 -16.61 -22.42 -1.15
N ILE A 295 -15.80 -21.46 -0.71
CA ILE A 295 -14.68 -20.91 -1.51
C ILE A 295 -13.31 -21.04 -0.82
N SER A 296 -13.27 -21.44 0.45
CA SER A 296 -12.01 -21.63 1.19
C SER A 296 -12.18 -22.60 2.35
N GLY A 297 -11.07 -23.23 2.75
CA GLY A 297 -10.90 -23.79 4.10
C GLY A 297 -10.84 -22.70 5.19
N PRO A 298 -10.55 -23.08 6.45
CA PRO A 298 -10.35 -22.12 7.52
C PRO A 298 -9.13 -21.23 7.30
N ALA A 299 -9.17 -20.04 7.90
CA ALA A 299 -8.11 -19.06 7.89
C ALA A 299 -8.05 -18.37 9.25
N ALA A 300 -6.91 -17.77 9.60
CA ALA A 300 -6.77 -17.00 10.83
C ALA A 300 -7.53 -15.66 10.76
N ALA A 301 -7.61 -15.06 9.57
CA ALA A 301 -8.32 -13.81 9.32
C ALA A 301 -8.68 -13.67 7.83
N PHE A 302 -9.63 -12.79 7.54
CA PHE A 302 -10.01 -12.38 6.20
C PHE A 302 -10.03 -10.86 6.10
N ALA A 303 -9.69 -10.33 4.93
CA ALA A 303 -9.79 -8.91 4.61
C ALA A 303 -10.37 -8.73 3.22
N THR A 304 -11.16 -7.67 3.02
CA THR A 304 -11.85 -7.40 1.76
C THR A 304 -11.79 -5.92 1.41
N SER A 305 -11.62 -5.62 0.13
CA SER A 305 -11.68 -4.26 -0.42
C SER A 305 -12.18 -4.33 -1.86
N GLY A 306 -13.30 -3.68 -2.17
CA GLY A 306 -13.95 -3.80 -3.48
C GLY A 306 -14.19 -5.28 -3.86
N ASP A 307 -13.61 -5.69 -4.98
CA ASP A 307 -13.67 -7.07 -5.49
C ASP A 307 -12.58 -8.00 -4.92
N HIS A 308 -11.65 -7.47 -4.14
CA HIS A 308 -10.54 -8.23 -3.56
C HIS A 308 -10.93 -8.91 -2.26
N LEU A 309 -10.43 -10.13 -2.11
CA LEU A 309 -10.58 -10.94 -0.90
C LEU A 309 -9.22 -11.57 -0.59
N TYR A 310 -8.76 -11.35 0.62
CA TYR A 310 -7.52 -11.90 1.15
C TYR A 310 -7.80 -12.77 2.37
N ARG A 311 -6.95 -13.77 2.58
CA ARG A 311 -6.95 -14.60 3.80
C ARG A 311 -5.56 -14.67 4.39
N LEU A 312 -5.49 -14.66 5.72
CA LEU A 312 -4.30 -14.98 6.49
C LEU A 312 -4.31 -16.47 6.80
N ALA A 313 -3.28 -17.20 6.40
CA ALA A 313 -3.19 -18.64 6.64
C ALA A 313 -3.32 -18.96 8.16
N PRO A 314 -3.83 -20.15 8.54
CA PRO A 314 -3.99 -20.52 9.94
C PRO A 314 -2.71 -20.44 10.78
N ASP A 315 -1.55 -20.67 10.16
CA ASP A 315 -0.23 -20.55 10.79
C ASP A 315 0.27 -19.11 10.92
N ARG A 316 -0.49 -18.14 10.38
CA ARG A 316 -0.19 -16.71 10.37
C ARG A 316 1.10 -16.32 9.65
N ARG A 317 1.61 -17.18 8.76
CA ARG A 317 2.90 -16.99 8.05
C ARG A 317 2.77 -16.86 6.54
N SER A 318 1.54 -16.74 6.02
CA SER A 318 1.30 -16.35 4.63
C SER A 318 -0.05 -15.65 4.45
N VAL A 319 -0.09 -14.65 3.59
CA VAL A 319 -1.33 -14.06 3.07
C VAL A 319 -1.58 -14.60 1.67
N GLN A 320 -2.84 -14.79 1.33
CA GLN A 320 -3.24 -15.33 0.04
C GLN A 320 -4.39 -14.49 -0.52
N ALA A 321 -4.32 -14.19 -1.82
CA ALA A 321 -5.37 -13.47 -2.53
C ALA A 321 -6.29 -14.46 -3.25
N PHE A 322 -7.60 -14.23 -3.17
CA PHE A 322 -8.58 -14.93 -3.97
C PHE A 322 -8.57 -14.37 -5.39
N VAL A 323 -8.13 -15.17 -6.36
CA VAL A 323 -8.00 -14.75 -7.76
C VAL A 323 -8.98 -15.52 -8.62
N ARG A 324 -9.67 -14.81 -9.51
CA ARG A 324 -10.55 -15.39 -10.51
C ARG A 324 -9.91 -15.33 -11.89
N ARG A 325 -9.63 -16.49 -12.48
CA ARG A 325 -9.09 -16.63 -13.84
C ARG A 325 -10.14 -17.32 -14.72
N GLY A 326 -11.02 -16.51 -15.30
CA GLY A 326 -12.17 -16.99 -16.07
C GLY A 326 -13.16 -17.76 -15.16
N VAL A 327 -13.27 -19.07 -15.40
CA VAL A 327 -14.10 -19.97 -14.58
C VAL A 327 -13.35 -20.54 -13.37
N TYR A 328 -12.02 -20.46 -13.34
CA TYR A 328 -11.21 -20.98 -12.24
C TYR A 328 -11.12 -19.96 -11.10
N GLN A 329 -11.25 -20.47 -9.88
CA GLN A 329 -11.10 -19.72 -8.64
C GLN A 329 -9.96 -20.36 -7.86
N GLU A 330 -8.93 -19.59 -7.53
CA GLU A 330 -7.76 -20.09 -6.81
C GLU A 330 -7.30 -19.08 -5.75
N TRP A 331 -6.61 -19.59 -4.72
CA TRP A 331 -5.92 -18.76 -3.74
C TRP A 331 -4.46 -18.63 -4.15
N LYS A 332 -4.08 -17.46 -4.68
CA LYS A 332 -2.70 -17.13 -5.00
C LYS A 332 -1.95 -16.83 -3.70
N ASN A 333 -0.90 -17.60 -3.41
CA ASN A 333 -0.04 -17.32 -2.28
C ASN A 333 0.77 -16.04 -2.53
N LEU A 334 0.64 -15.06 -1.63
CA LEU A 334 1.42 -13.81 -1.63
C LEU A 334 2.65 -13.91 -0.72
N GLY A 335 2.80 -15.03 -0.01
CA GLY A 335 3.86 -15.21 0.97
C GLY A 335 3.65 -14.33 2.20
N ALA A 336 4.75 -13.94 2.82
CA ALA A 336 4.79 -13.05 3.97
C ALA A 336 6.05 -12.20 3.90
N PRO A 337 6.14 -11.11 4.68
CA PRO A 337 7.36 -10.35 4.79
C PRO A 337 8.54 -11.22 5.26
N ALA A 338 9.69 -11.04 4.61
CA ALA A 338 10.94 -11.63 5.07
C ALA A 338 11.41 -10.92 6.34
N ALA A 339 11.80 -11.68 7.36
CA ALA A 339 12.47 -11.11 8.52
C ALA A 339 13.89 -10.70 8.13
N VAL A 340 14.13 -9.40 7.99
CA VAL A 340 15.48 -8.86 7.77
C VAL A 340 15.95 -8.26 9.09
N PRO A 341 17.12 -8.68 9.62
CA PRO A 341 17.69 -8.06 10.80
C PRO A 341 17.85 -6.54 10.61
N ALA A 342 17.38 -5.77 11.57
CA ALA A 342 17.59 -4.32 11.55
C ALA A 342 19.09 -4.01 11.68
N ALA A 343 19.57 -3.05 10.89
CA ALA A 343 20.91 -2.53 11.05
C ALA A 343 21.05 -1.80 12.39
N SER A 344 22.19 -1.94 13.04
CA SER A 344 22.51 -1.16 14.23
C SER A 344 22.55 0.35 13.92
N PRO A 345 22.37 1.23 14.92
CA PRO A 345 22.51 2.67 14.71
C PRO A 345 23.86 3.07 14.11
N ALA A 346 24.94 2.34 14.44
CA ALA A 346 26.26 2.57 13.90
C ALA A 346 26.33 2.21 12.40
N GLU A 347 25.77 1.06 12.00
CA GLU A 347 25.70 0.65 10.59
C GLU A 347 24.84 1.59 9.77
N LYS A 348 23.67 2.02 10.29
CA LYS A 348 22.81 3.03 9.66
C LYS A 348 23.54 4.34 9.43
N SER A 349 24.21 4.85 10.47
CA SER A 349 24.98 6.10 10.40
C SER A 349 26.13 5.98 9.40
N ALA A 350 26.88 4.87 9.44
CA ALA A 350 27.99 4.63 8.53
C ALA A 350 27.53 4.57 7.07
N TYR A 351 26.46 3.84 6.77
CA TYR A 351 25.92 3.75 5.43
C TYR A 351 25.33 5.09 4.95
N PHE A 352 24.58 5.80 5.79
CA PHE A 352 24.09 7.15 5.50
C PHE A 352 25.23 8.11 5.12
N ASN A 353 26.35 8.08 5.85
CA ASN A 353 27.50 8.93 5.56
C ASN A 353 28.14 8.67 4.19
N THR A 354 27.96 7.47 3.62
CA THR A 354 28.37 7.18 2.23
C THR A 354 27.46 7.83 1.19
N LEU A 355 26.20 8.10 1.55
CA LEU A 355 25.19 8.76 0.71
C LEU A 355 25.21 10.28 0.89
N ASN A 356 25.71 10.76 2.04
CA ASN A 356 25.86 12.17 2.39
C ASN A 356 27.22 12.75 1.93
N GLN A 357 27.60 12.51 0.67
CA GLN A 357 28.81 13.05 0.06
C GLN A 357 28.52 13.70 -1.29
N GLU A 358 29.29 14.71 -1.69
CA GLU A 358 29.24 15.23 -3.05
C GLU A 358 29.77 14.23 -4.10
N GLY A 359 29.46 14.50 -5.37
CA GLY A 359 30.05 13.79 -6.50
C GLY A 359 29.27 12.57 -7.00
N ALA A 360 29.71 12.08 -8.16
CA ALA A 360 28.99 11.06 -8.94
C ALA A 360 28.87 9.70 -8.23
N ALA A 361 29.86 9.32 -7.43
CA ALA A 361 29.86 8.03 -6.72
C ALA A 361 28.72 7.95 -5.70
N SER A 362 28.61 8.96 -4.83
CA SER A 362 27.54 9.10 -3.83
C SER A 362 26.16 9.20 -4.50
N ARG A 363 26.03 10.02 -5.55
CA ARG A 363 24.77 10.12 -6.32
C ARG A 363 24.32 8.77 -6.87
N LYS A 364 25.26 8.01 -7.45
CA LYS A 364 24.99 6.68 -7.99
C LYS A 364 24.59 5.69 -6.89
N ALA A 365 25.26 5.72 -5.74
CA ALA A 365 24.95 4.88 -4.60
C ALA A 365 23.55 5.18 -4.04
N TRP A 366 23.22 6.46 -3.83
CA TRP A 366 21.90 6.89 -3.39
C TRP A 366 20.81 6.50 -4.39
N LYS A 367 21.05 6.68 -5.70
CA LYS A 367 20.09 6.27 -6.73
C LYS A 367 19.84 4.76 -6.69
N ALA A 368 20.88 3.95 -6.53
CA ALA A 368 20.74 2.50 -6.42
C ALA A 368 19.94 2.09 -5.17
N ALA A 369 20.19 2.75 -4.02
CA ALA A 369 19.44 2.53 -2.79
C ALA A 369 17.97 2.92 -2.95
N ARG A 370 17.68 4.06 -3.59
CA ARG A 370 16.31 4.49 -3.91
C ARG A 370 15.60 3.52 -4.86
N ASP A 371 16.30 3.04 -5.88
CA ASP A 371 15.75 2.06 -6.82
C ASP A 371 15.45 0.72 -6.13
N ALA A 372 16.25 0.33 -5.14
CA ALA A 372 15.98 -0.86 -4.32
C ALA A 372 14.74 -0.66 -3.42
N HIS A 373 14.65 0.49 -2.76
CA HIS A 373 13.46 0.88 -1.98
C HIS A 373 12.18 0.84 -2.83
N ARG A 374 12.20 1.42 -4.04
CA ARG A 374 11.07 1.40 -4.99
C ARG A 374 10.67 0.00 -5.45
N LYS A 375 11.59 -0.97 -5.38
CA LYS A 375 11.32 -2.39 -5.69
C LYS A 375 10.84 -3.17 -4.46
N ALA A 376 10.50 -2.48 -3.37
CA ALA A 376 10.15 -3.07 -2.08
C ALA A 376 11.24 -4.05 -1.58
N ILE A 377 12.51 -3.81 -1.92
CA ILE A 377 13.60 -4.55 -1.29
C ILE A 377 13.65 -4.10 0.18
N PRO A 378 13.66 -5.01 1.16
CA PRO A 378 13.72 -4.64 2.56
C PRO A 378 14.87 -3.68 2.85
N ASP A 379 14.56 -2.58 3.54
CA ASP A 379 15.53 -1.59 3.98
C ASP A 379 15.89 -1.83 5.45
N PRO A 380 17.03 -2.50 5.75
CA PRO A 380 17.43 -2.79 7.13
C PRO A 380 17.77 -1.52 7.92
N TYR A 381 18.00 -0.40 7.25
CA TYR A 381 18.34 0.88 7.86
C TYR A 381 17.10 1.70 8.21
N GLU A 382 15.93 1.35 7.68
CA GLU A 382 14.68 2.09 7.88
C GLU A 382 14.85 3.60 7.58
N PHE A 383 15.40 3.93 6.42
CA PHE A 383 15.49 5.34 6.02
C PHE A 383 14.12 5.89 5.66
N ARG A 384 13.94 7.21 5.85
CA ARG A 384 12.80 7.97 5.35
C ARG A 384 13.01 8.34 3.89
N TRP A 385 12.24 7.72 3.01
CA TRP A 385 12.34 7.89 1.56
C TRP A 385 11.31 8.88 0.97
N SER A 386 10.36 9.35 1.79
CA SER A 386 9.35 10.34 1.43
C SER A 386 9.98 11.62 0.88
N THR A 387 9.42 12.17 -0.19
CA THR A 387 9.88 13.42 -0.83
C THR A 387 8.68 14.22 -1.29
N ASP A 388 8.69 15.51 -1.00
CA ASP A 388 7.81 16.54 -1.57
C ASP A 388 8.50 17.28 -2.72
N PHE A 389 9.66 16.75 -3.15
CA PHE A 389 10.54 17.26 -4.18
C PHE A 389 11.08 18.67 -3.90
N CYS A 390 11.67 18.87 -2.72
CA CYS A 390 11.98 20.18 -2.15
C CYS A 390 10.68 20.94 -1.80
N SER A 391 10.52 21.31 -0.54
CA SER A 391 9.47 22.23 -0.10
C SER A 391 9.58 23.55 -0.85
N SER A 392 8.49 23.94 -1.52
CA SER A 392 8.21 25.17 -2.29
C SER A 392 9.34 26.23 -2.44
N PRO A 393 9.60 26.73 -3.66
CA PRO A 393 8.87 26.45 -4.90
C PRO A 393 9.15 25.02 -5.37
N GLY A 394 8.14 24.22 -5.69
CA GLY A 394 8.36 22.86 -6.20
C GLY A 394 9.12 22.89 -7.55
N PRO A 395 9.65 21.76 -8.03
CA PRO A 395 10.50 21.69 -9.22
C PRO A 395 9.75 22.09 -10.51
N ASP A 396 8.42 22.12 -10.47
CA ASP A 396 7.56 22.70 -11.50
C ASP A 396 7.78 24.23 -11.67
N ILE A 397 8.46 24.87 -10.71
CA ILE A 397 8.74 26.30 -10.63
C ILE A 397 10.24 26.61 -10.88
N ALA A 398 11.07 25.62 -11.25
CA ALA A 398 12.34 25.90 -11.93
C ALA A 398 12.07 26.35 -13.40
N PHE A 399 11.23 27.37 -13.55
CA PHE A 399 10.72 27.97 -14.78
C PHE A 399 10.12 26.98 -15.80
N GLY A 400 9.86 25.72 -15.43
CA GLY A 400 9.35 24.67 -16.33
C GLY A 400 10.35 24.21 -17.40
N ILE A 401 11.64 24.57 -17.28
CA ILE A 401 12.67 24.34 -18.32
C ILE A 401 13.57 23.15 -17.96
N TYR A 402 13.84 22.92 -16.67
CA TYR A 402 14.77 21.89 -16.18
C TYR A 402 14.13 21.02 -15.09
N ASP A 403 14.41 19.72 -15.10
CA ASP A 403 13.85 18.75 -14.14
C ASP A 403 14.85 18.43 -13.01
N PHE A 404 14.72 19.14 -11.89
CA PHE A 404 15.55 18.91 -10.70
C PHE A 404 14.94 17.92 -9.68
N ARG A 405 13.86 17.20 -10.02
CA ARG A 405 13.16 16.29 -9.07
C ARG A 405 14.07 15.25 -8.45
N VAL A 406 15.07 14.75 -9.19
CA VAL A 406 16.01 13.76 -8.66
C VAL A 406 16.93 14.37 -7.61
N ALA A 407 17.46 15.57 -7.87
CA ALA A 407 18.31 16.32 -6.93
C ALA A 407 17.51 16.65 -5.66
N CYS A 408 16.29 17.17 -5.83
CA CYS A 408 15.40 17.48 -4.73
C CYS A 408 15.05 16.27 -3.87
N ALA A 409 14.74 15.13 -4.49
CA ALA A 409 14.45 13.94 -3.72
C ALA A 409 15.65 13.39 -2.92
N ARG A 410 16.88 13.62 -3.40
CA ARG A 410 18.08 13.27 -2.63
C ARG A 410 18.30 14.24 -1.48
N HIS A 411 18.12 15.54 -1.72
CA HIS A 411 18.15 16.56 -0.68
C HIS A 411 17.16 16.25 0.44
N ASP A 412 15.90 15.98 0.07
CA ASP A 412 14.82 15.57 0.96
C ASP A 412 15.16 14.35 1.81
N PHE A 413 15.72 13.32 1.18
CA PHE A 413 16.20 12.12 1.85
C PHE A 413 17.29 12.46 2.86
N LEU A 414 18.31 13.22 2.46
CA LEU A 414 19.43 13.57 3.32
C LEU A 414 18.98 14.45 4.50
N TYR A 415 18.15 15.47 4.27
CA TYR A 415 17.62 16.37 5.31
C TYR A 415 16.86 15.62 6.40
N ARG A 416 15.96 14.72 5.99
CA ARG A 416 15.10 13.96 6.89
C ARG A 416 15.93 12.97 7.71
N ASN A 417 16.75 12.17 7.02
CA ASN A 417 17.51 11.12 7.70
C ASN A 417 18.68 11.65 8.54
N TYR A 418 19.30 12.79 8.18
CA TYR A 418 20.32 13.40 9.03
C TYR A 418 19.73 13.79 10.39
N ARG A 419 18.55 14.42 10.39
CA ARG A 419 17.83 14.78 11.62
C ARG A 419 17.44 13.53 12.42
N ASP A 420 16.97 12.49 11.75
CA ASP A 420 16.57 11.25 12.42
C ASP A 420 17.76 10.55 13.08
N ILE A 421 18.95 10.59 12.45
CA ILE A 421 20.15 9.89 12.93
C ILE A 421 20.91 10.71 13.99
N TYR A 422 21.08 12.02 13.76
CA TYR A 422 21.98 12.87 14.55
C TYR A 422 21.25 13.94 15.37
N GLY A 423 19.96 14.15 15.14
CA GLY A 423 19.13 15.16 15.81
C GLY A 423 19.24 16.57 15.21
N GLU A 424 18.24 17.40 15.51
CA GLU A 424 18.11 18.77 14.97
C GLU A 424 19.32 19.66 15.28
N LYS A 425 19.89 19.54 16.48
CA LYS A 425 21.05 20.35 16.88
C LYS A 425 22.29 20.02 16.04
N ALA A 426 22.55 18.75 15.76
CA ALA A 426 23.66 18.36 14.90
C ALA A 426 23.38 18.77 13.45
N PHE A 427 22.14 18.63 13.00
CA PHE A 427 21.73 19.07 11.67
C PHE A 427 22.07 20.55 11.43
N GLN A 428 21.77 21.44 12.38
CA GLN A 428 22.01 22.88 12.24
C GLN A 428 23.49 23.28 12.43
N ASN A 429 24.22 22.62 13.34
CA ASN A 429 25.54 23.10 13.79
C ASN A 429 26.73 22.32 13.22
N ASN A 430 26.52 21.12 12.70
CA ASN A 430 27.59 20.32 12.12
C ASN A 430 27.78 20.70 10.64
N PRO A 431 29.02 20.93 10.17
CA PRO A 431 29.27 21.17 8.74
C PRO A 431 28.73 20.05 7.84
N ASP A 432 28.66 18.81 8.32
CA ASP A 432 28.11 17.67 7.57
C ASP A 432 26.57 17.59 7.56
N GLY A 433 25.90 18.45 8.32
CA GLY A 433 24.44 18.55 8.41
C GLY A 433 23.85 19.41 7.30
N GLN A 434 23.15 20.48 7.67
CA GLN A 434 22.42 21.35 6.75
C GLN A 434 23.30 21.88 5.61
N VAL A 435 24.47 22.44 5.95
CA VAL A 435 25.37 23.10 4.99
C VAL A 435 25.83 22.13 3.90
N ARG A 436 26.38 20.97 4.27
CA ARG A 436 26.80 19.94 3.31
C ARG A 436 25.64 19.43 2.45
N ILE A 437 24.46 19.23 3.03
CA ILE A 437 23.33 18.70 2.27
C ILE A 437 22.81 19.72 1.24
N ASP A 438 22.82 21.00 1.61
CA ASP A 438 22.49 22.09 0.68
C ASP A 438 23.55 22.18 -0.44
N GLU A 439 24.83 22.05 -0.14
CA GLU A 439 25.91 21.99 -1.14
C GLU A 439 25.74 20.81 -2.11
N ILE A 440 25.38 19.63 -1.58
CA ILE A 440 25.03 18.44 -2.37
C ILE A 440 23.88 18.72 -3.34
N LEU A 441 22.81 19.39 -2.90
CA LEU A 441 21.69 19.74 -3.77
C LEU A 441 22.15 20.57 -4.96
N ARG A 442 22.97 21.60 -4.71
CA ARG A 442 23.53 22.44 -5.77
C ARG A 442 24.39 21.63 -6.75
N ALA A 443 25.29 20.80 -6.24
CA ALA A 443 26.15 19.95 -7.05
C ALA A 443 25.36 18.93 -7.90
N ASP A 444 24.24 18.42 -7.38
CA ASP A 444 23.35 17.52 -8.11
C ASP A 444 22.57 18.22 -9.21
N MET A 445 22.04 19.41 -8.96
CA MET A 445 21.39 20.21 -10.02
C MET A 445 22.39 20.57 -11.13
N PHE A 446 23.63 20.92 -10.78
CA PHE A 446 24.67 21.23 -11.76
C PHE A 446 25.03 20.02 -12.61
N ALA A 447 25.01 18.82 -12.03
CA ALA A 447 25.22 17.61 -12.81
C ALA A 447 24.04 17.30 -13.74
N THR A 448 22.81 17.58 -13.34
CA THR A 448 21.66 17.57 -14.28
C THR A 448 21.90 18.55 -15.42
N CYS A 449 22.39 19.76 -15.12
CA CYS A 449 22.73 20.75 -16.14
C CYS A 449 23.79 20.27 -17.14
N ALA A 450 24.78 19.51 -16.69
CA ALA A 450 25.83 18.96 -17.53
C ALA A 450 25.34 17.91 -18.54
N GLU A 451 24.14 17.34 -18.35
CA GLU A 451 23.51 16.42 -19.31
C GLU A 451 22.84 17.15 -20.49
N HIS A 452 22.68 18.49 -20.42
CA HIS A 452 22.09 19.28 -21.50
C HIS A 452 23.14 19.64 -22.57
N PHE A 453 22.84 19.35 -23.84
CA PHE A 453 23.71 19.68 -24.96
C PHE A 453 23.53 21.14 -25.45
N LEU A 454 24.61 21.71 -25.98
CA LEU A 454 24.69 22.97 -26.75
C LEU A 454 24.23 24.24 -26.01
N GLY A 455 25.12 24.83 -25.19
CA GLY A 455 25.01 26.21 -24.69
C GLY A 455 23.96 26.47 -23.61
N SER A 456 23.09 25.50 -23.31
CA SER A 456 22.05 25.60 -22.28
C SER A 456 22.53 25.24 -20.87
N GLU A 457 23.74 24.67 -20.73
CA GLU A 457 24.32 24.30 -19.43
C GLU A 457 24.50 25.53 -18.51
N GLN A 458 25.08 26.63 -19.01
CA GLN A 458 25.28 27.85 -18.21
C GLN A 458 23.96 28.50 -17.79
N VAL A 459 22.96 28.46 -18.68
CA VAL A 459 21.60 28.93 -18.37
C VAL A 459 20.99 28.06 -17.27
N CYS A 460 21.12 26.73 -17.40
CA CYS A 460 20.67 25.78 -16.38
C CYS A 460 21.36 26.02 -15.03
N GLN A 461 22.68 26.21 -15.01
CA GLN A 461 23.44 26.48 -13.79
C GLN A 461 23.03 27.80 -13.13
N THR A 462 22.66 28.81 -13.93
CA THR A 462 22.13 30.09 -13.43
C THR A 462 20.78 29.90 -12.75
N VAL A 463 19.87 29.12 -13.37
CA VAL A 463 18.57 28.76 -12.79
C VAL A 463 18.76 27.93 -11.52
N ALA A 464 19.62 26.91 -11.55
CA ALA A 464 19.93 26.06 -10.41
C ALA A 464 20.50 26.86 -9.23
N THR A 465 21.38 27.83 -9.49
CA THR A 465 21.93 28.71 -8.44
C THR A 465 20.85 29.57 -7.80
N SER A 466 19.99 30.18 -8.62
CA SER A 466 18.87 30.99 -8.13
C SER A 466 17.90 30.17 -7.28
N TYR A 467 17.61 28.94 -7.71
CA TYR A 467 16.75 28.01 -6.98
C TYR A 467 17.36 27.55 -5.66
N TYR A 468 18.66 27.22 -5.66
CA TYR A 468 19.42 26.91 -4.45
C TYR A 468 19.37 28.04 -3.42
N GLU A 469 19.58 29.29 -3.84
CA GLU A 469 19.54 30.45 -2.96
C GLU A 469 18.16 30.68 -2.35
N LEU A 470 17.09 30.49 -3.12
CA LEU A 470 15.71 30.57 -2.62
C LEU A 470 15.43 29.55 -1.52
N LEU A 471 15.81 28.28 -1.74
CA LEU A 471 15.63 27.21 -0.76
C LEU A 471 16.44 27.46 0.52
N ARG A 472 17.67 27.95 0.38
CA ARG A 472 18.53 28.30 1.51
C ARG A 472 17.95 29.46 2.34
N LEU A 473 17.38 30.48 1.69
CA LEU A 473 16.74 31.58 2.40
C LEU A 473 15.46 31.14 3.11
N HIS A 474 14.67 30.27 2.48
CA HIS A 474 13.45 29.73 3.10
C HIS A 474 13.79 28.88 4.34
N SER A 475 14.80 28.01 4.26
CA SER A 475 15.21 27.17 5.40
C SER A 475 15.80 27.97 6.57
N GLN A 476 16.35 29.16 6.31
CA GLN A 476 16.80 30.10 7.36
C GLN A 476 15.66 30.88 8.02
N ALA A 477 14.52 31.05 7.34
CA ALA A 477 13.37 31.79 7.87
C ALA A 477 12.47 30.92 8.78
N ASP A 478 12.52 29.60 8.61
CA ASP A 478 11.72 28.63 9.37
C ASP A 478 12.42 28.07 10.62
N GLY A 479 13.71 28.40 10.82
CA GLY A 479 14.50 28.06 12.01
C GLY A 479 14.55 29.19 13.02
#